data_AF-A0AAD9HK35-F1
#
_entry.id   AF-A0AAD9HK35-F1
#
_cell.length_a   1.000
_cell.length_b   1.000
_cell.length_c   1.000
_cell.angle_alpha   90.00
_cell.angle_beta   90.00
_cell.angle_gamma   90.00
#
_symmetry.space_group_name_H-M   'P 1'
#
loop_
_entity.id
_entity.type
_entity.pdbx_description
1 polymer ?
#
loop_
_entity_poly.entity_id
_entity_poly.type
_entity_poly.pdbx_seq_one_letter_code
_entity_poly.pdbx_strand_id
1 'polypeptide(L)'
;MAPHAEVDVDHVVSGLKVQDEVANLVTVSIGKIMQCDKTAEESLLEASKDLGFFYLDVRDHTSREVTKQIEIATASALQFYGLPQSEKSTWEVNKDHVAGEEIIGGYKPAGVQTGSVAGKGDGFEGFLIFEHALRNAARDKPVNLPKAFQEQREVIEATNQSLGDIGRVLLDSLSRSLNLTDEQNLARHHRKGHASPTALGLLKYLPYGPESEEVGHVPHTDIGSLSMVFSDVGGLQVYHPGKKAWVFIPPKPGHTVCNIGDSAEFLSKNVLRSSLHRVIPHPAATGKSKLTVVYLMRPETDTVFVDREGKEWRSVDWHNMKNRLFAEDLESQASNLALTGRLGHDDLWDEDTN
;
A
#
# COMPACT_ATOMS: atom_id res chain seq x y z
N MET A 1 23.87 35.13 10.95
CA MET A 1 22.52 34.78 11.43
C MET A 1 21.57 35.05 10.29
N ALA A 2 21.22 34.01 9.53
CA ALA A 2 20.20 34.09 8.49
C ALA A 2 18.82 33.89 9.15
N PRO A 3 17.76 34.56 8.66
CA PRO A 3 16.47 34.57 9.33
C PRO A 3 15.81 33.19 9.23
N HIS A 4 15.32 32.70 10.38
CA HIS A 4 14.43 31.57 10.44
C HIS A 4 13.16 31.90 9.65
N ALA A 5 12.94 31.21 8.53
CA ALA A 5 11.62 31.19 7.90
C ALA A 5 10.69 30.43 8.86
N GLU A 6 9.74 31.14 9.47
CA GLU A 6 8.62 30.53 10.17
C GLU A 6 7.90 29.61 9.18
N VAL A 7 7.94 28.30 9.45
CA VAL A 7 7.28 27.28 8.65
C VAL A 7 5.79 27.33 9.00
N ASP A 8 4.97 27.72 8.03
CA ASP A 8 3.51 27.67 8.15
C ASP A 8 3.03 26.22 7.96
N VAL A 9 3.00 25.49 9.08
CA VAL A 9 2.60 24.07 9.18
C VAL A 9 1.13 23.87 8.76
N ASP A 10 0.31 24.93 8.73
CA ASP A 10 -1.11 24.83 8.42
C ASP A 10 -1.36 24.49 6.94
N HIS A 11 -0.45 24.80 6.01
CA HIS A 11 -0.71 24.58 4.57
C HIS A 11 -0.60 23.11 4.11
N VAL A 12 0.18 22.28 4.81
CA VAL A 12 0.30 20.84 4.52
C VAL A 12 -0.96 20.08 4.96
N VAL A 13 -1.66 20.60 5.97
CA VAL A 13 -2.80 19.93 6.61
C VAL A 13 -4.16 20.56 6.26
N SER A 14 -4.22 21.83 5.83
CA SER A 14 -5.51 22.55 5.69
C SER A 14 -5.85 23.17 4.30
N GLY A 15 -4.98 23.09 3.29
CA GLY A 15 -5.02 24.11 2.22
C GLY A 15 -5.36 23.74 0.77
N LEU A 16 -5.54 22.47 0.38
CA LEU A 16 -5.65 22.13 -1.05
C LEU A 16 -7.09 21.84 -1.48
N LYS A 17 -7.60 22.64 -2.43
CA LYS A 17 -8.94 22.49 -3.03
C LYS A 17 -9.20 21.01 -3.36
N VAL A 18 -10.18 20.40 -2.69
CA VAL A 18 -10.76 19.13 -3.15
C VAL A 18 -11.51 19.48 -4.43
N GLN A 19 -10.88 19.18 -5.56
CA GLN A 19 -11.60 19.13 -6.83
C GLN A 19 -12.09 17.69 -6.98
N ASP A 20 -13.30 17.50 -7.49
CA ASP A 20 -13.82 16.17 -7.89
C ASP A 20 -13.08 15.61 -9.13
N GLU A 21 -11.82 16.01 -9.32
CA GLU A 21 -10.99 15.57 -10.41
C GLU A 21 -10.55 14.13 -10.18
N VAL A 22 -10.72 13.34 -11.23
CA VAL A 22 -10.38 11.92 -11.27
C VAL A 22 -9.02 11.76 -11.95
N ALA A 23 -8.17 10.92 -11.38
CA ALA A 23 -6.90 10.52 -12.00
C ALA A 23 -7.19 9.72 -13.29
N ASN A 24 -6.55 10.09 -14.39
CA ASN A 24 -6.64 9.34 -15.64
C ASN A 24 -5.58 8.22 -15.65
N LEU A 25 -5.84 7.14 -14.90
CA LEU A 25 -4.91 6.02 -14.81
C LEU A 25 -5.01 5.08 -16.03
N VAL A 26 -3.86 4.67 -16.55
CA VAL A 26 -3.77 3.62 -17.57
C VAL A 26 -4.27 2.29 -17.01
N THR A 27 -4.94 1.50 -17.85
CA THR A 27 -5.28 0.11 -17.52
C THR A 27 -4.32 -0.84 -18.21
N VAL A 28 -3.59 -1.62 -17.42
CA VAL A 28 -2.68 -2.68 -17.87
C VAL A 28 -3.37 -4.04 -17.71
N SER A 29 -3.17 -4.94 -18.67
CA SER A 29 -3.72 -6.30 -18.67
C SER A 29 -2.70 -7.28 -18.09
N ILE A 30 -3.03 -8.01 -17.02
CA ILE A 30 -2.09 -9.00 -16.48
C ILE A 30 -1.87 -10.15 -17.46
N GLY A 31 -2.91 -10.58 -18.18
CA GLY A 31 -2.81 -11.61 -19.21
C GLY A 31 -1.82 -11.26 -20.33
N LYS A 32 -1.75 -9.97 -20.73
CA LYS A 32 -0.78 -9.47 -21.71
C LYS A 32 0.64 -9.39 -21.14
N ILE A 33 0.80 -8.90 -19.92
CA ILE A 33 2.13 -8.87 -19.26
C ILE A 33 2.71 -10.29 -19.13
N MET A 34 1.89 -11.27 -18.76
CA MET A 34 2.31 -12.68 -18.68
C MET A 34 2.74 -13.27 -20.04
N GLN A 35 2.32 -12.67 -21.15
CA GLN A 35 2.71 -13.05 -22.51
C GLN A 35 3.87 -12.21 -23.05
N CYS A 36 4.47 -11.34 -22.22
CA CYS A 36 5.52 -10.39 -22.61
C CYS A 36 5.11 -9.49 -23.78
N ASP A 37 3.83 -9.08 -23.84
CA ASP A 37 3.30 -8.15 -24.84
C ASP A 37 3.98 -6.78 -24.70
N LYS A 38 4.71 -6.36 -25.74
CA LYS A 38 5.56 -5.16 -25.67
C LYS A 38 4.79 -3.88 -25.38
N THR A 39 3.62 -3.70 -26.00
CA THR A 39 2.79 -2.51 -25.75
C THR A 39 2.31 -2.46 -24.30
N ALA A 40 1.95 -3.59 -23.71
CA ALA A 40 1.56 -3.65 -22.30
C ALA A 40 2.76 -3.40 -21.37
N GLU A 41 3.93 -3.97 -21.66
CA GLU A 41 5.17 -3.74 -20.88
C GLU A 41 5.60 -2.26 -20.91
N GLU A 42 5.49 -1.60 -22.06
CA GLU A 42 5.74 -0.15 -22.22
C GLU A 42 4.72 0.67 -21.43
N SER A 43 3.43 0.35 -21.55
CA SER A 43 2.36 1.03 -20.80
C SER A 43 2.55 0.91 -19.29
N LEU A 44 2.97 -0.26 -18.82
CA LEU A 44 3.30 -0.51 -17.41
C LEU A 44 4.50 0.34 -16.97
N LEU A 45 5.56 0.38 -17.77
CA LEU A 45 6.75 1.17 -17.45
C LEU A 45 6.42 2.66 -17.34
N GLU A 46 5.74 3.22 -18.34
CA GLU A 46 5.42 4.64 -18.39
C GLU A 46 4.51 5.05 -17.22
N ALA A 47 3.47 4.27 -16.93
CA ALA A 47 2.60 4.54 -15.78
C ALA A 47 3.36 4.44 -14.44
N SER A 48 4.36 3.54 -14.34
CA SER A 48 5.18 3.36 -13.14
C SER A 48 6.22 4.46 -12.94
N LYS A 49 6.67 5.13 -14.02
CA LYS A 49 7.56 6.30 -13.97
C LYS A 49 6.80 7.61 -13.74
N ASP A 50 5.62 7.74 -14.33
CA ASP A 50 4.82 8.97 -14.26
C ASP A 50 4.15 9.14 -12.89
N LEU A 51 2.94 8.63 -12.69
CA LEU A 51 2.26 8.76 -11.41
C LEU A 51 2.59 7.63 -10.45
N GLY A 52 3.23 6.55 -10.91
CA GLY A 52 3.45 5.35 -10.10
C GLY A 52 2.17 4.61 -9.73
N PHE A 53 1.05 4.94 -10.40
CA PHE A 53 -0.29 4.38 -10.18
C PHE A 53 -0.89 3.93 -11.50
N PHE A 54 -1.52 2.76 -11.51
CA PHE A 54 -2.22 2.22 -12.68
C PHE A 54 -3.34 1.27 -12.26
N TYR A 55 -4.31 1.03 -13.14
CA TYR A 55 -5.22 -0.10 -12.97
C TYR A 55 -4.58 -1.35 -13.57
N LEU A 56 -4.67 -2.46 -12.85
CA LEU A 56 -4.39 -3.78 -13.40
C LEU A 56 -5.71 -4.53 -13.57
N ASP A 57 -6.05 -4.89 -14.81
CA ASP A 57 -7.15 -5.81 -15.09
C ASP A 57 -6.71 -7.21 -14.67
N VAL A 58 -7.39 -7.80 -13.68
CA VAL A 58 -7.09 -9.13 -13.16
C VAL A 58 -8.03 -10.20 -13.70
N ARG A 59 -9.03 -9.83 -14.51
CA ARG A 59 -10.02 -10.77 -15.08
C ARG A 59 -9.43 -11.66 -16.16
N ASP A 60 -8.36 -11.22 -16.80
CA ASP A 60 -7.62 -11.99 -17.80
C ASP A 60 -6.41 -12.74 -17.22
N HIS A 61 -6.25 -12.74 -15.89
CA HIS A 61 -5.34 -13.65 -15.22
C HIS A 61 -5.73 -15.10 -15.52
N THR A 62 -4.74 -15.95 -15.81
CA THR A 62 -4.96 -17.33 -16.28
C THR A 62 -5.77 -18.19 -15.30
N SER A 63 -5.67 -17.92 -14.00
CA SER A 63 -6.47 -18.63 -13.00
C SER A 63 -7.94 -18.24 -13.00
N ARG A 64 -8.29 -17.00 -13.38
CA ARG A 64 -9.62 -16.39 -13.23
C ARG A 64 -10.21 -16.43 -11.80
N GLU A 65 -9.41 -16.77 -10.79
CA GLU A 65 -9.87 -16.90 -9.40
C GLU A 65 -9.66 -15.64 -8.55
N VAL A 66 -8.85 -14.67 -9.01
CA VAL A 66 -8.41 -13.52 -8.19
C VAL A 66 -9.60 -12.73 -7.64
N THR A 67 -10.61 -12.43 -8.46
CA THR A 67 -11.78 -11.65 -7.99
C THR A 67 -12.57 -12.41 -6.92
N LYS A 68 -12.78 -13.71 -7.10
CA LYS A 68 -13.49 -14.57 -6.14
C LYS A 68 -12.71 -14.73 -4.83
N GLN A 69 -11.39 -14.87 -4.92
CA GLN A 69 -10.49 -14.89 -3.76
C GLN A 69 -10.61 -13.60 -2.93
N ILE A 70 -10.64 -12.44 -3.59
CA ILE A 70 -10.84 -11.13 -2.95
C ILE A 70 -12.23 -11.01 -2.33
N GLU A 71 -13.28 -11.49 -3.01
CA GLU A 71 -14.65 -11.51 -2.46
C GLU A 71 -14.73 -12.33 -1.16
N ILE A 72 -14.11 -13.51 -1.12
CA ILE A 72 -14.08 -14.35 0.09
C ILE A 72 -13.29 -13.67 1.21
N ALA A 73 -12.11 -13.12 0.92
CA ALA A 73 -11.31 -12.38 1.90
C ALA A 73 -12.08 -11.18 2.47
N THR A 74 -12.82 -10.48 1.61
CA THR A 74 -13.71 -9.37 1.97
C THR A 74 -14.81 -9.83 2.92
N ALA A 75 -15.49 -10.95 2.60
CA ALA A 75 -16.54 -11.50 3.44
C ALA A 75 -16.04 -11.93 4.83
N SER A 76 -14.87 -12.59 4.89
CA SER A 76 -14.21 -12.93 6.16
C SER A 76 -13.85 -11.70 6.99
N ALA A 77 -13.35 -10.64 6.33
CA ALA A 77 -13.05 -9.38 7.02
C ALA A 77 -14.32 -8.77 7.63
N LEU A 78 -15.43 -8.72 6.88
CA LEU A 78 -16.71 -8.24 7.40
C LEU A 78 -17.21 -9.05 8.59
N GLN A 79 -17.04 -10.39 8.57
CA GLN A 79 -17.37 -11.24 9.69
C GLN A 79 -16.53 -10.89 10.94
N PHE A 80 -15.22 -10.71 10.79
CA PHE A 80 -14.34 -10.30 11.89
C PHE A 80 -14.71 -8.90 12.41
N TYR A 81 -14.97 -7.94 11.52
CA TYR A 81 -15.33 -6.58 11.90
C TYR A 81 -16.76 -6.40 12.44
N GLY A 82 -17.57 -7.46 12.39
CA GLY A 82 -18.86 -7.54 13.07
C GLY A 82 -18.75 -7.92 14.55
N LEU A 83 -17.57 -8.32 15.02
CA LEU A 83 -17.34 -8.67 16.43
C LEU A 83 -17.31 -7.43 17.35
N PRO A 84 -17.65 -7.59 18.64
CA PRO A 84 -17.45 -6.54 19.64
C PRO A 84 -15.99 -6.06 19.69
N GLN A 85 -15.77 -4.78 20.00
CA GLN A 85 -14.42 -4.21 20.06
C GLN A 85 -13.51 -4.96 21.04
N SER A 86 -14.03 -5.40 22.19
CA SER A 86 -13.27 -6.18 23.17
C SER A 86 -12.74 -7.50 22.61
N GLU A 87 -13.46 -8.13 21.70
CA GLU A 87 -13.02 -9.37 21.05
C GLU A 87 -11.98 -9.08 19.97
N LYS A 88 -12.18 -8.05 19.15
CA LYS A 88 -11.20 -7.62 18.14
C LYS A 88 -9.87 -7.22 18.79
N SER A 89 -9.92 -6.50 19.90
CA SER A 89 -8.75 -6.03 20.64
C SER A 89 -7.88 -7.14 21.22
N THR A 90 -8.39 -8.38 21.34
CA THR A 90 -7.55 -9.54 21.73
C THR A 90 -6.51 -9.91 20.67
N TRP A 91 -6.66 -9.39 19.45
CA TRP A 91 -5.76 -9.63 18.32
C TRP A 91 -4.81 -8.46 18.04
N GLU A 92 -4.75 -7.45 18.92
CA GLU A 92 -3.88 -6.30 18.72
C GLU A 92 -2.41 -6.71 18.68
N VAL A 93 -1.71 -6.21 17.67
CA VAL A 93 -0.27 -6.38 17.54
C VAL A 93 0.35 -5.04 17.19
N ASN A 94 1.21 -4.56 18.09
CA ASN A 94 2.03 -3.37 17.87
C ASN A 94 3.49 -3.73 18.19
N LYS A 95 4.16 -4.41 17.27
CA LYS A 95 5.57 -4.78 17.41
C LYS A 95 6.28 -4.82 16.06
N ASP A 96 7.60 -4.63 16.12
CA ASP A 96 8.48 -4.70 14.97
C ASP A 96 8.66 -6.14 14.46
N HIS A 97 9.02 -6.27 13.18
CA HIS A 97 9.51 -7.53 12.64
C HIS A 97 10.96 -7.76 13.07
N VAL A 98 11.20 -8.85 13.80
CA VAL A 98 12.52 -9.25 14.30
C VAL A 98 12.84 -10.66 13.80
N ALA A 99 14.11 -10.90 13.44
CA ALA A 99 14.55 -12.21 12.98
C ALA A 99 14.27 -13.29 14.03
N GLY A 100 13.62 -14.39 13.60
CA GLY A 100 13.25 -15.51 14.48
C GLY A 100 11.89 -15.37 15.17
N GLU A 101 11.21 -14.23 15.05
CA GLU A 101 9.82 -14.06 15.49
C GLU A 101 8.87 -14.02 14.31
N GLU A 102 7.83 -14.85 14.32
CA GLU A 102 6.77 -14.81 13.31
C GLU A 102 5.52 -14.12 13.85
N ILE A 103 5.06 -13.11 13.12
CA ILE A 103 3.75 -12.49 13.29
C ILE A 103 2.88 -13.04 12.18
N ILE A 104 1.92 -13.92 12.50
CA ILE A 104 1.02 -14.47 11.48
C ILE A 104 -0.02 -13.43 11.07
N GLY A 105 -0.57 -12.71 12.05
CA GLY A 105 -1.46 -11.59 11.79
C GLY A 105 -1.62 -10.69 13.00
N GLY A 106 -2.23 -9.53 12.78
CA GLY A 106 -2.38 -8.50 13.80
C GLY A 106 -3.47 -7.52 13.48
N TYR A 107 -4.23 -7.16 14.50
CA TYR A 107 -5.27 -6.14 14.46
C TYR A 107 -4.72 -4.79 14.91
N LYS A 108 -5.23 -3.73 14.28
CA LYS A 108 -5.01 -2.33 14.64
C LYS A 108 -6.40 -1.66 14.76
N PRO A 109 -6.78 -1.14 15.94
CA PRO A 109 -8.04 -0.43 16.12
C PRO A 109 -8.08 0.88 15.33
N ALA A 110 -9.26 1.45 15.12
CA ALA A 110 -9.38 2.80 14.59
C ALA A 110 -8.94 3.85 15.61
N GLY A 111 -8.37 4.95 15.12
CA GLY A 111 -8.02 6.12 15.93
C GLY A 111 -6.75 5.99 16.78
N VAL A 112 -5.98 4.90 16.64
CA VAL A 112 -4.70 4.73 17.37
C VAL A 112 -3.50 5.30 16.62
N GLN A 113 -3.64 5.58 15.33
CA GLN A 113 -2.65 6.31 14.54
C GLN A 113 -3.15 7.71 14.23
N THR A 114 -2.23 8.58 13.84
CA THR A 114 -2.54 9.93 13.36
C THR A 114 -3.40 9.85 12.10
N GLY A 115 -4.47 10.65 12.04
CA GLY A 115 -5.39 10.76 10.91
C GLY A 115 -5.04 11.91 9.95
N SER A 116 -5.70 11.97 8.79
CA SER A 116 -5.39 12.95 7.73
C SER A 116 -5.77 14.41 8.05
N VAL A 117 -6.32 14.69 9.23
CA VAL A 117 -6.71 16.03 9.70
C VAL A 117 -5.99 16.28 11.01
N ALA A 118 -5.46 17.49 11.17
CA ALA A 118 -4.70 17.90 12.33
C ALA A 118 -5.40 17.58 13.65
N GLY A 119 -4.71 16.90 14.57
CA GLY A 119 -5.20 16.60 15.92
C GLY A 119 -6.29 15.52 15.99
N LYS A 120 -6.56 14.78 14.91
CA LYS A 120 -7.50 13.67 14.88
C LYS A 120 -6.78 12.34 14.64
N GLY A 121 -7.34 11.26 15.20
CA GLY A 121 -6.92 9.90 14.89
C GLY A 121 -7.41 9.47 13.51
N ASP A 122 -6.84 8.40 12.98
CA ASP A 122 -7.30 7.78 11.75
C ASP A 122 -8.74 7.23 11.87
N GLY A 123 -9.38 7.05 10.72
CA GLY A 123 -10.77 6.60 10.61
C GLY A 123 -10.88 5.16 10.11
N PHE A 124 -9.91 4.29 10.41
CA PHE A 124 -9.95 2.91 9.94
C PHE A 124 -9.40 1.91 10.94
N GLU A 125 -10.05 0.77 11.02
CA GLU A 125 -9.49 -0.42 11.67
C GLU A 125 -8.88 -1.36 10.62
N GLY A 126 -7.81 -2.05 10.97
CA GLY A 126 -7.03 -2.85 10.03
C GLY A 126 -6.64 -4.20 10.60
N PHE A 127 -6.64 -5.24 9.78
CA PHE A 127 -6.07 -6.54 10.12
C PHE A 127 -5.07 -6.94 9.04
N LEU A 128 -3.81 -7.17 9.42
CA LEU A 128 -2.79 -7.67 8.51
C LEU A 128 -2.59 -9.17 8.71
N ILE A 129 -2.43 -9.91 7.61
CA ILE A 129 -2.06 -11.33 7.60
C ILE A 129 -0.78 -11.47 6.78
N PHE A 130 0.31 -11.88 7.43
CA PHE A 130 1.63 -11.92 6.81
C PHE A 130 1.86 -13.23 6.05
N GLU A 131 2.23 -13.11 4.78
CA GLU A 131 2.32 -14.22 3.84
C GLU A 131 3.30 -15.30 4.31
N HIS A 132 4.53 -14.90 4.64
CA HIS A 132 5.59 -15.84 5.00
C HIS A 132 5.24 -16.64 6.26
N ALA A 133 4.80 -15.94 7.30
CA ALA A 133 4.42 -16.56 8.58
C ALA A 133 3.20 -17.48 8.43
N LEU A 134 2.16 -17.07 7.69
CA LEU A 134 1.00 -17.93 7.43
C LEU A 134 1.37 -19.20 6.67
N ARG A 135 2.24 -19.08 5.65
CA ARG A 135 2.71 -20.21 4.84
C ARG A 135 3.46 -21.25 5.69
N ASN A 136 4.29 -20.79 6.62
CA ASN A 136 5.11 -21.65 7.47
C ASN A 136 4.41 -22.11 8.75
N ALA A 137 3.24 -21.53 9.07
CA ALA A 137 2.47 -21.92 10.23
C ALA A 137 2.08 -23.40 10.16
N ALA A 138 2.23 -24.09 11.29
CA ALA A 138 1.92 -25.51 11.42
C ALA A 138 0.49 -25.84 10.98
N ARG A 139 0.29 -27.06 10.46
CA ARG A 139 -0.99 -27.56 9.92
C ARG A 139 -1.68 -28.57 10.83
N ASP A 140 -0.99 -29.03 11.87
CA ASP A 140 -1.47 -30.00 12.86
C ASP A 140 -2.41 -29.37 13.91
N LYS A 141 -2.47 -28.04 13.95
CA LYS A 141 -3.36 -27.27 14.83
C LYS A 141 -3.96 -26.05 14.10
N PRO A 142 -5.07 -25.49 14.62
CA PRO A 142 -5.63 -24.26 14.09
C PRO A 142 -4.58 -23.12 14.08
N VAL A 143 -4.55 -22.36 12.99
CA VAL A 143 -3.63 -21.22 12.86
C VAL A 143 -4.01 -20.12 13.85
N ASN A 144 -3.02 -19.40 14.40
CA ASN A 144 -3.25 -18.31 15.34
C ASN A 144 -3.77 -17.05 14.63
N LEU A 145 -5.03 -17.10 14.20
CA LEU A 145 -5.78 -16.01 13.59
C LEU A 145 -7.22 -16.01 14.13
N PRO A 146 -8.00 -14.93 13.97
CA PRO A 146 -9.44 -14.95 14.22
C PRO A 146 -10.15 -16.07 13.45
N LYS A 147 -11.20 -16.65 14.04
CA LYS A 147 -11.95 -17.79 13.48
C LYS A 147 -12.38 -17.55 12.02
N ALA A 148 -12.85 -16.35 11.70
CA ALA A 148 -13.26 -15.95 10.34
C ALA A 148 -12.14 -16.09 9.29
N PHE A 149 -10.88 -15.95 9.70
CA PHE A 149 -9.71 -16.13 8.84
C PHE A 149 -9.16 -17.56 8.91
N GLN A 150 -9.26 -18.23 10.06
CA GLN A 150 -8.90 -19.65 10.18
C GLN A 150 -9.72 -20.52 9.22
N GLU A 151 -11.04 -20.30 9.17
CA GLU A 151 -11.97 -21.04 8.31
C GLU A 151 -11.70 -20.82 6.82
N GLN A 152 -11.07 -19.70 6.46
CA GLN A 152 -10.71 -19.35 5.08
C GLN A 152 -9.19 -19.40 4.82
N ARG A 153 -8.42 -20.12 5.67
CA ARG A 153 -6.95 -20.16 5.57
C ARG A 153 -6.46 -20.50 4.16
N GLU A 154 -7.02 -21.53 3.54
CA GLU A 154 -6.61 -21.98 2.20
C GLU A 154 -6.85 -20.90 1.13
N VAL A 155 -7.98 -20.18 1.23
CA VAL A 155 -8.29 -19.10 0.30
C VAL A 155 -7.34 -17.92 0.52
N ILE A 156 -7.06 -17.54 1.76
CA ILE A 156 -6.13 -16.44 2.07
C ILE A 156 -4.72 -16.77 1.59
N GLU A 157 -4.26 -18.01 1.77
CA GLU A 157 -2.97 -18.48 1.24
C GLU A 157 -2.95 -18.46 -0.30
N ALA A 158 -4.03 -18.90 -0.95
CA ALA A 158 -4.17 -18.84 -2.41
C ALA A 158 -4.22 -17.39 -2.93
N THR A 159 -4.86 -16.47 -2.21
CA THR A 159 -4.86 -15.03 -2.50
C THR A 159 -3.44 -14.47 -2.43
N ASN A 160 -2.72 -14.72 -1.32
CA ASN A 160 -1.32 -14.29 -1.17
C ASN A 160 -0.44 -14.85 -2.30
N GLN A 161 -0.60 -16.13 -2.63
CA GLN A 161 0.17 -16.75 -3.72
C GLN A 161 -0.13 -16.10 -5.08
N SER A 162 -1.42 -15.89 -5.40
CA SER A 162 -1.83 -15.32 -6.69
C SER A 162 -1.35 -13.88 -6.84
N LEU A 163 -1.55 -13.05 -5.81
CA LEU A 163 -1.12 -11.64 -5.84
C LEU A 163 0.41 -11.52 -5.80
N GLY A 164 1.11 -12.35 -5.04
CA GLY A 164 2.57 -12.39 -5.05
C GLY A 164 3.12 -12.82 -6.41
N ASP A 165 2.47 -13.76 -7.11
CA ASP A 165 2.85 -14.16 -8.46
C ASP A 165 2.66 -13.05 -9.48
N ILE A 166 1.52 -12.37 -9.42
CA ILE A 166 1.24 -11.17 -10.21
C ILE A 166 2.31 -10.10 -9.95
N GLY A 167 2.59 -9.79 -8.69
CA GLY A 167 3.59 -8.78 -8.32
C GLY A 167 4.99 -9.11 -8.83
N ARG A 168 5.43 -10.38 -8.73
CA ARG A 168 6.71 -10.83 -9.30
C ARG A 168 6.75 -10.66 -10.82
N VAL A 169 5.66 -11.03 -11.51
CA VAL A 169 5.54 -10.86 -12.98
C VAL A 169 5.63 -9.38 -13.38
N LEU A 170 4.99 -8.49 -12.64
CA LEU A 170 5.09 -7.04 -12.88
C LEU A 170 6.50 -6.51 -12.66
N LEU A 171 7.17 -6.88 -11.56
CA LEU A 171 8.53 -6.44 -11.25
C LEU A 171 9.56 -6.96 -12.25
N ASP A 172 9.39 -8.21 -12.70
CA ASP A 172 10.23 -8.82 -13.72
C ASP A 172 10.02 -8.13 -15.09
N SER A 173 8.76 -7.79 -15.42
CA SER A 173 8.45 -6.98 -16.61
C SER A 173 9.07 -5.59 -16.58
N LEU A 174 8.93 -4.88 -15.46
CA LEU A 174 9.57 -3.58 -15.26
C LEU A 174 11.09 -3.68 -15.38
N SER A 175 11.69 -4.74 -14.82
CA SER A 175 13.14 -4.97 -14.90
C SER A 175 13.61 -5.13 -16.35
N ARG A 176 12.87 -5.90 -17.17
CA ARG A 176 13.15 -6.03 -18.60
C ARG A 176 12.99 -4.71 -19.34
N SER A 177 11.91 -3.98 -19.11
CA SER A 177 11.65 -2.70 -19.79
C SER A 177 12.68 -1.62 -19.41
N LEU A 178 13.26 -1.70 -18.21
CA LEU A 178 14.37 -0.87 -17.74
C LEU A 178 15.75 -1.36 -18.21
N ASN A 179 15.84 -2.49 -18.92
CA ASN A 179 17.08 -3.15 -19.31
C ASN A 179 18.02 -3.44 -18.12
N LEU A 180 17.45 -3.79 -16.97
CA LEU A 180 18.22 -4.21 -15.80
C LEU A 180 18.90 -5.55 -16.06
N THR A 181 20.11 -5.74 -15.53
CA THR A 181 20.76 -7.06 -15.57
C THR A 181 20.00 -8.06 -14.70
N ASP A 182 20.30 -9.35 -14.85
CA ASP A 182 19.73 -10.38 -14.00
C ASP A 182 20.00 -10.09 -12.52
N GLU A 183 21.18 -9.60 -12.14
CA GLU A 183 21.51 -9.24 -10.75
C GLU A 183 20.68 -8.07 -10.22
N GLN A 184 20.29 -7.15 -11.11
CA GLN A 184 19.51 -5.96 -10.79
C GLN A 184 17.99 -6.19 -10.88
N ASN A 185 17.56 -7.36 -11.31
CA ASN A 185 16.14 -7.66 -11.51
C ASN A 185 15.36 -7.52 -10.19
N LEU A 186 14.38 -6.62 -10.20
CA LEU A 186 13.57 -6.23 -9.05
C LEU A 186 12.83 -7.43 -8.43
N ALA A 187 12.41 -8.41 -9.24
CA ALA A 187 11.68 -9.59 -8.75
C ALA A 187 12.54 -10.53 -7.89
N ARG A 188 13.88 -10.44 -7.98
CA ARG A 188 14.80 -11.28 -7.18
C ARG A 188 14.78 -10.98 -5.69
N HIS A 189 14.28 -9.81 -5.32
CA HIS A 189 14.10 -9.40 -3.94
C HIS A 189 12.79 -9.89 -3.32
N HIS A 190 12.02 -10.71 -4.04
CA HIS A 190 10.69 -11.16 -3.64
C HIS A 190 10.46 -12.66 -3.89
N ARG A 191 11.46 -13.49 -3.57
CA ARG A 191 11.40 -14.94 -3.84
C ARG A 191 10.34 -15.62 -3.00
N LYS A 192 9.68 -16.62 -3.60
CA LYS A 192 8.66 -17.43 -2.92
C LYS A 192 9.24 -18.10 -1.68
N GLY A 193 8.55 -17.96 -0.55
CA GLY A 193 8.92 -18.64 0.69
C GLY A 193 10.12 -18.05 1.41
N HIS A 194 10.66 -16.93 0.95
CA HIS A 194 11.68 -16.18 1.69
C HIS A 194 11.02 -15.21 2.68
N ALA A 195 11.70 -14.95 3.79
CA ALA A 195 11.20 -14.08 4.84
C ALA A 195 11.06 -12.65 4.35
N SER A 196 9.82 -12.13 4.34
CA SER A 196 9.50 -10.74 4.03
C SER A 196 8.35 -10.26 4.92
N PRO A 197 8.22 -8.95 5.17
CA PRO A 197 7.04 -8.38 5.83
C PRO A 197 5.81 -8.28 4.90
N THR A 198 5.79 -8.98 3.76
CA THR A 198 4.65 -8.96 2.82
C THR A 198 3.37 -9.41 3.50
N ALA A 199 2.28 -8.66 3.31
CA ALA A 199 1.03 -8.90 4.01
C ALA A 199 -0.20 -8.64 3.13
N LEU A 200 -1.25 -9.42 3.37
CA LEU A 200 -2.61 -9.10 2.98
C LEU A 200 -3.24 -8.26 4.09
N GLY A 201 -3.54 -7.01 3.79
CA GLY A 201 -4.26 -6.09 4.65
C GLY A 201 -5.76 -6.09 4.34
N LEU A 202 -6.56 -6.19 5.39
CA LEU A 202 -8.00 -6.04 5.38
C LEU A 202 -8.27 -4.76 6.14
N LEU A 203 -8.71 -3.69 5.48
CA LEU A 203 -8.86 -2.36 6.06
C LEU A 203 -10.31 -1.92 5.99
N LYS A 204 -10.96 -1.74 7.13
CA LYS A 204 -12.32 -1.23 7.23
C LYS A 204 -12.29 0.22 7.68
N TYR A 205 -12.62 1.10 6.76
CA TYR A 205 -12.84 2.51 7.03
C TYR A 205 -14.24 2.71 7.61
N LEU A 206 -14.30 3.48 8.68
CA LEU A 206 -15.55 3.78 9.38
C LEU A 206 -16.46 4.66 8.50
N PRO A 207 -17.80 4.60 8.69
CA PRO A 207 -18.72 5.39 7.89
C PRO A 207 -18.43 6.89 7.98
N TYR A 208 -18.49 7.54 6.82
CA TYR A 208 -18.33 8.98 6.72
C TYR A 208 -19.69 9.67 6.60
N GLY A 209 -19.94 10.66 7.46
CA GLY A 209 -21.12 11.51 7.45
C GLY A 209 -20.75 12.99 7.29
N PRO A 210 -21.70 13.89 7.02
CA PRO A 210 -21.46 15.34 6.95
C PRO A 210 -20.81 15.90 8.22
N GLU A 211 -21.08 15.25 9.36
CA GLU A 211 -20.59 15.57 10.70
C GLU A 211 -19.46 14.62 11.15
N SER A 212 -19.00 13.70 10.29
CA SER A 212 -17.98 12.72 10.71
C SER A 212 -16.62 13.40 10.83
N GLU A 213 -16.14 13.46 12.06
CA GLU A 213 -14.76 13.84 12.39
C GLU A 213 -13.76 12.69 12.17
N GLU A 214 -14.20 11.55 11.63
CA GLU A 214 -13.38 10.33 11.44
C GLU A 214 -12.67 10.36 10.08
N VAL A 215 -11.34 10.30 10.11
CA VAL A 215 -10.51 10.76 8.99
C VAL A 215 -9.73 9.62 8.38
N GLY A 216 -10.00 9.26 7.12
CA GLY A 216 -9.46 8.08 6.42
C GLY A 216 -8.02 7.65 6.77
N HIS A 217 -7.04 7.95 5.93
CA HIS A 217 -5.63 7.58 6.15
C HIS A 217 -4.73 8.74 5.70
N VAL A 218 -3.72 9.07 6.49
CA VAL A 218 -2.83 10.22 6.27
C VAL A 218 -2.15 10.20 4.89
N PRO A 219 -1.70 11.35 4.37
CA PRO A 219 -0.77 11.39 3.24
C PRO A 219 0.50 10.57 3.53
N HIS A 220 0.81 9.60 2.68
CA HIS A 220 2.03 8.78 2.79
C HIS A 220 2.43 8.21 1.42
N THR A 221 3.65 7.69 1.34
CA THR A 221 4.04 6.73 0.30
C THR A 221 4.06 5.31 0.89
N ASP A 222 3.99 4.28 0.06
CA ASP A 222 4.01 2.90 0.55
C ASP A 222 5.42 2.40 0.81
N ILE A 223 5.59 1.67 1.91
CA ILE A 223 6.89 1.12 2.35
C ILE A 223 7.51 0.16 1.31
N GLY A 224 6.66 -0.68 0.71
CA GLY A 224 7.06 -1.85 -0.05
C GLY A 224 7.46 -1.56 -1.50
N SER A 225 7.37 -2.58 -2.34
CA SER A 225 7.65 -2.47 -3.78
C SER A 225 6.37 -2.24 -4.59
N LEU A 226 5.30 -2.96 -4.26
CA LEU A 226 4.02 -2.86 -4.93
C LEU A 226 2.88 -2.97 -3.92
N SER A 227 1.86 -2.16 -4.10
CA SER A 227 0.56 -2.32 -3.44
C SER A 227 -0.51 -2.64 -4.46
N MET A 228 -1.34 -3.64 -4.20
CA MET A 228 -2.51 -3.99 -5.02
C MET A 228 -3.77 -3.78 -4.19
N VAL A 229 -4.54 -2.75 -4.50
CA VAL A 229 -5.67 -2.26 -3.72
C VAL A 229 -6.99 -2.63 -4.39
N PHE A 230 -7.79 -3.42 -3.70
CA PHE A 230 -9.15 -3.80 -4.09
C PHE A 230 -10.15 -3.11 -3.16
N SER A 231 -11.05 -2.31 -3.74
CA SER A 231 -12.15 -1.68 -3.01
C SER A 231 -13.33 -1.45 -3.95
N ASP A 232 -14.52 -1.36 -3.38
CA ASP A 232 -15.80 -1.09 -4.05
C ASP A 232 -16.30 0.33 -3.80
N VAL A 233 -15.72 1.03 -2.83
CA VAL A 233 -16.05 2.41 -2.46
C VAL A 233 -14.84 3.32 -2.70
N GLY A 234 -15.09 4.50 -3.27
CA GLY A 234 -14.05 5.51 -3.51
C GLY A 234 -13.48 6.12 -2.22
N GLY A 235 -12.48 6.98 -2.39
CA GLY A 235 -11.85 7.71 -1.28
C GLY A 235 -10.32 7.73 -1.33
N LEU A 236 -9.73 6.80 -2.10
CA LEU A 236 -8.31 6.85 -2.42
C LEU A 236 -8.03 8.09 -3.28
N GLN A 237 -7.05 8.89 -2.85
CA GLN A 237 -6.53 10.01 -3.61
C GLN A 237 -5.02 9.88 -3.78
N VAL A 238 -4.53 10.30 -4.93
CA VAL A 238 -3.10 10.47 -5.20
C VAL A 238 -2.82 11.95 -5.41
N TYR A 239 -1.67 12.42 -4.93
CA TYR A 239 -1.23 13.77 -5.21
C TYR A 239 -0.64 13.83 -6.62
N HIS A 240 -1.29 14.55 -7.53
CA HIS A 240 -0.81 14.69 -8.90
C HIS A 240 0.16 15.89 -8.99
N PRO A 241 1.48 15.66 -9.18
CA PRO A 241 2.48 16.71 -9.11
C PRO A 241 2.26 17.80 -10.17
N GLY A 242 1.95 17.42 -11.42
CA GLY A 242 1.71 18.39 -12.50
C GLY A 242 0.45 19.27 -12.32
N LYS A 243 -0.52 18.81 -11.51
CA LYS A 243 -1.73 19.58 -11.16
C LYS A 243 -1.58 20.31 -9.83
N LYS A 244 -0.56 19.96 -9.05
CA LYS A 244 -0.35 20.36 -7.66
C LYS A 244 -1.61 20.15 -6.79
N ALA A 245 -2.36 19.07 -7.07
CA ALA A 245 -3.67 18.81 -6.47
C ALA A 245 -3.88 17.33 -6.16
N TRP A 246 -4.71 17.05 -5.17
CA TRP A 246 -5.21 15.71 -4.87
C TRP A 246 -6.29 15.32 -5.88
N VAL A 247 -6.15 14.14 -6.50
CA VAL A 247 -7.12 13.60 -7.46
C VAL A 247 -7.62 12.24 -6.99
N PHE A 248 -8.90 11.96 -7.18
CA PHE A 248 -9.52 10.70 -6.79
C PHE A 248 -9.16 9.57 -7.76
N ILE A 249 -8.98 8.37 -7.21
CA ILE A 249 -8.87 7.13 -7.99
C ILE A 249 -10.14 6.32 -7.73
N PRO A 250 -11.09 6.28 -8.68
CA PRO A 250 -12.33 5.54 -8.51
C PRO A 250 -12.06 4.02 -8.50
N PRO A 251 -12.79 3.24 -7.69
CA PRO A 251 -12.74 1.79 -7.79
C PRO A 251 -13.27 1.32 -9.15
N LYS A 252 -12.68 0.26 -9.70
CA LYS A 252 -13.07 -0.30 -11.00
C LYS A 252 -13.31 -1.81 -10.86
N PRO A 253 -14.54 -2.32 -11.06
CA PRO A 253 -14.83 -3.74 -10.92
C PRO A 253 -13.93 -4.63 -11.78
N GLY A 254 -13.43 -5.72 -11.20
CA GLY A 254 -12.51 -6.64 -11.85
C GLY A 254 -11.09 -6.10 -12.06
N HIS A 255 -10.77 -4.93 -11.51
CA HIS A 255 -9.43 -4.37 -11.54
C HIS A 255 -8.94 -4.13 -10.12
N THR A 256 -7.63 -4.09 -9.97
CA THR A 256 -6.98 -3.57 -8.76
C THR A 256 -6.29 -2.26 -9.11
N VAL A 257 -6.27 -1.32 -8.17
CA VAL A 257 -5.37 -0.16 -8.27
C VAL A 257 -4.01 -0.64 -7.80
N CYS A 258 -3.01 -0.59 -8.67
CA CYS A 258 -1.64 -0.87 -8.32
C CYS A 258 -0.88 0.43 -8.12
N ASN A 259 0.01 0.46 -7.12
CA ASN A 259 1.01 1.52 -7.02
C ASN A 259 2.40 1.00 -6.66
N ILE A 260 3.40 1.74 -7.13
CA ILE A 260 4.81 1.58 -6.76
C ILE A 260 4.99 2.12 -5.34
N GLY A 261 5.80 1.43 -4.55
CA GLY A 261 6.24 1.89 -3.23
C GLY A 261 7.75 2.19 -3.19
N ASP A 262 8.20 2.69 -2.05
CA ASP A 262 9.57 3.19 -1.83
C ASP A 262 10.63 2.14 -2.14
N SER A 263 10.40 0.88 -1.77
CA SER A 263 11.39 -0.17 -2.01
C SER A 263 11.64 -0.38 -3.50
N ALA A 264 10.59 -0.36 -4.33
CA ALA A 264 10.76 -0.49 -5.79
C ALA A 264 11.39 0.75 -6.40
N GLU A 265 11.03 1.94 -5.91
CA GLU A 265 11.69 3.18 -6.28
C GLU A 265 13.20 3.10 -6.01
N PHE A 266 13.61 2.77 -4.80
CA PHE A 266 15.02 2.67 -4.40
C PHE A 266 15.78 1.58 -5.16
N LEU A 267 15.20 0.38 -5.30
CA LEU A 267 15.81 -0.72 -6.04
C LEU A 267 15.98 -0.38 -7.54
N SER A 268 15.08 0.44 -8.10
CA SER A 268 15.18 0.94 -9.47
C SER A 268 16.10 2.16 -9.62
N LYS A 269 16.81 2.57 -8.56
CA LYS A 269 17.61 3.80 -8.50
C LYS A 269 16.78 5.05 -8.80
N ASN A 270 15.61 5.14 -8.17
CA ASN A 270 14.66 6.25 -8.25
C ASN A 270 14.02 6.45 -9.64
N VAL A 271 14.04 5.42 -10.50
CA VAL A 271 13.41 5.49 -11.84
C VAL A 271 11.91 5.27 -11.77
N LEU A 272 11.46 4.30 -10.96
CA LEU A 272 10.04 4.07 -10.69
C LEU A 272 9.58 4.99 -9.56
N ARG A 273 8.36 5.52 -9.62
CA ARG A 273 7.92 6.58 -8.71
C ARG A 273 7.00 6.09 -7.59
N SER A 274 7.43 6.25 -6.35
CA SER A 274 6.59 6.09 -5.16
C SER A 274 5.80 7.38 -4.90
N SER A 275 4.49 7.36 -5.16
CA SER A 275 3.66 8.58 -5.13
C SER A 275 2.89 8.76 -3.83
N LEU A 276 2.86 10.01 -3.36
CA LEU A 276 2.09 10.41 -2.19
C LEU A 276 0.60 10.17 -2.44
N HIS A 277 -0.02 9.40 -1.56
CA HIS A 277 -1.44 9.10 -1.61
C HIS A 277 -2.05 9.19 -0.21
N ARG A 278 -3.39 9.31 -0.15
CA ARG A 278 -4.16 9.35 1.10
C ARG A 278 -5.50 8.70 0.89
N VAL A 279 -6.21 8.44 1.99
CA VAL A 279 -7.63 8.07 1.92
C VAL A 279 -8.44 9.11 2.67
N ILE A 280 -9.46 9.65 2.01
CA ILE A 280 -10.42 10.56 2.62
C ILE A 280 -11.85 10.08 2.31
N PRO A 281 -12.86 10.51 3.08
CA PRO A 281 -14.25 10.34 2.71
C PRO A 281 -14.52 10.74 1.24
N HIS A 282 -15.14 9.86 0.47
CA HIS A 282 -15.62 10.24 -0.86
C HIS A 282 -17.01 10.88 -0.75
N PRO A 283 -17.27 12.07 -1.34
CA PRO A 283 -18.57 12.76 -1.22
C PRO A 283 -19.78 11.91 -1.65
N ALA A 284 -19.62 11.08 -2.69
CA ALA A 284 -20.67 10.16 -3.15
C ALA A 284 -20.83 8.87 -2.31
N ALA A 285 -20.07 8.70 -1.22
CA ALA A 285 -20.04 7.50 -0.37
C ALA A 285 -20.59 7.75 1.05
N THR A 286 -21.31 8.85 1.26
CA THR A 286 -21.90 9.20 2.57
C THR A 286 -22.68 8.05 3.17
N GLY A 287 -22.39 7.71 4.43
CA GLY A 287 -23.03 6.65 5.21
C GLY A 287 -22.57 5.23 4.85
N LYS A 288 -21.63 5.03 3.92
CA LYS A 288 -21.09 3.72 3.57
C LYS A 288 -19.78 3.47 4.29
N SER A 289 -19.62 2.28 4.87
CA SER A 289 -18.29 1.78 5.24
C SER A 289 -17.54 1.35 3.98
N LYS A 290 -16.26 1.69 3.90
CA LYS A 290 -15.37 1.23 2.82
C LYS A 290 -14.52 0.09 3.36
N LEU A 291 -14.63 -1.09 2.74
CA LEU A 291 -13.70 -2.19 2.99
C LEU A 291 -12.66 -2.21 1.86
N THR A 292 -11.42 -2.46 2.23
CA THR A 292 -10.31 -2.56 1.29
C THR A 292 -9.52 -3.82 1.59
N VAL A 293 -9.32 -4.63 0.56
CA VAL A 293 -8.31 -5.69 0.58
C VAL A 293 -7.10 -5.14 -0.15
N VAL A 294 -5.97 -5.03 0.54
CA VAL A 294 -4.71 -4.56 -0.04
C VAL A 294 -3.64 -5.64 0.12
N TYR A 295 -2.90 -5.93 -0.94
CA TYR A 295 -1.71 -6.76 -0.85
C TYR A 295 -0.48 -5.87 -0.91
N LEU A 296 0.29 -5.87 0.18
CA LEU A 296 1.45 -5.02 0.42
C LEU A 296 2.70 -5.85 0.16
N MET A 297 3.17 -5.87 -1.09
CA MET A 297 4.35 -6.63 -1.50
C MET A 297 5.62 -5.93 -1.05
N ARG A 298 6.43 -6.59 -0.22
CA ARG A 298 7.65 -6.03 0.37
C ARG A 298 8.85 -6.92 0.06
N PRO A 299 10.06 -6.35 -0.06
CA PRO A 299 11.26 -7.15 -0.29
C PRO A 299 11.54 -8.10 0.86
N GLU A 300 12.34 -9.12 0.57
CA GLU A 300 12.95 -9.99 1.58
C GLU A 300 13.62 -9.14 2.67
N THR A 301 13.50 -9.56 3.92
CA THR A 301 13.93 -8.78 5.10
C THR A 301 15.40 -8.34 5.06
N ASP A 302 16.25 -9.12 4.41
CA ASP A 302 17.68 -8.90 4.23
C ASP A 302 18.05 -8.19 2.92
N THR A 303 17.08 -7.87 2.07
CA THR A 303 17.31 -7.04 0.88
C THR A 303 17.86 -5.69 1.32
N VAL A 304 18.91 -5.26 0.63
CA VAL A 304 19.56 -3.96 0.84
C VAL A 304 19.26 -3.05 -0.35
N PHE A 305 18.93 -1.80 -0.06
CA PHE A 305 18.77 -0.74 -1.06
C PHE A 305 19.29 0.59 -0.50
N VAL A 306 19.49 1.55 -1.40
CA VAL A 306 19.94 2.90 -1.06
C VAL A 306 18.78 3.85 -1.32
N ASP A 307 18.40 4.64 -0.32
CA ASP A 307 17.35 5.64 -0.47
C ASP A 307 17.81 6.85 -1.31
N ARG A 308 16.91 7.82 -1.49
CA ARG A 308 17.20 9.05 -2.25
C ARG A 308 18.32 9.90 -1.65
N GLU A 309 18.60 9.76 -0.34
CA GLU A 309 19.66 10.50 0.35
C GLU A 309 21.02 9.79 0.28
N GLY A 310 21.10 8.63 -0.38
CA GLY A 310 22.31 7.82 -0.44
C GLY A 310 22.53 6.97 0.82
N LYS A 311 21.53 6.88 1.71
CA LYS A 311 21.61 6.03 2.90
C LYS A 311 21.21 4.60 2.56
N GLU A 312 22.05 3.68 2.98
CA GLU A 312 21.79 2.25 2.86
C GLU A 312 20.81 1.77 3.94
N TRP A 313 19.85 0.94 3.53
CA TRP A 313 18.86 0.33 4.40
C TRP A 313 18.74 -1.16 4.12
N ARG A 314 18.54 -1.95 5.18
CA ARG A 314 17.90 -3.26 5.04
C ARG A 314 16.39 -3.04 4.97
N SER A 315 15.72 -3.81 4.13
CA SER A 315 14.26 -3.76 3.91
C SER A 315 13.47 -3.80 5.22
N VAL A 316 13.85 -4.68 6.15
CA VAL A 316 13.17 -4.79 7.45
C VAL A 316 13.35 -3.54 8.33
N ASP A 317 14.51 -2.88 8.25
CA ASP A 317 14.80 -1.70 9.05
C ASP A 317 14.05 -0.48 8.51
N TRP A 318 14.00 -0.33 7.18
CA TRP A 318 13.13 0.66 6.52
C TRP A 318 11.66 0.44 6.88
N HIS A 319 11.21 -0.81 6.83
CA HIS A 319 9.85 -1.19 7.18
C HIS A 319 9.49 -0.84 8.63
N ASN A 320 10.29 -1.29 9.59
CA ASN A 320 10.05 -1.04 11.00
C ASN A 320 10.10 0.47 11.31
N MET A 321 11.08 1.19 10.76
CA MET A 321 11.19 2.64 10.90
C MET A 321 9.91 3.34 10.41
N LYS A 322 9.49 3.08 9.18
CA LYS A 322 8.32 3.74 8.60
C LYS A 322 7.01 3.32 9.27
N ASN A 323 6.90 2.06 9.71
CA ASN A 323 5.75 1.59 10.47
C ASN A 323 5.61 2.33 11.82
N ARG A 324 6.72 2.62 12.51
CA ARG A 324 6.72 3.44 13.73
C ARG A 324 6.27 4.88 13.45
N LEU A 325 6.69 5.49 12.34
CA LEU A 325 6.25 6.85 11.97
C LEU A 325 4.73 6.98 11.82
N PHE A 326 4.04 5.95 11.32
CA PHE A 326 2.56 5.98 11.26
C PHE A 326 1.91 6.12 12.64
N ALA A 327 2.58 5.68 13.71
CA ALA A 327 2.09 5.79 15.09
C ALA A 327 2.57 7.05 15.82
N GLU A 328 3.45 7.85 15.22
CA GLU A 328 3.94 9.11 15.80
C GLU A 328 2.94 10.25 15.61
N ASP A 329 3.08 11.32 16.40
CA ASP A 329 2.29 12.54 16.28
C ASP A 329 2.63 13.33 14.99
N LEU A 330 1.79 14.30 14.63
CA LEU A 330 1.94 15.08 13.38
C LEU A 330 3.23 15.89 13.31
N GLU A 331 3.75 16.40 14.42
CA GLU A 331 4.98 17.19 14.44
C GLU A 331 6.19 16.29 14.15
N SER A 332 6.21 15.12 14.79
CA SER A 332 7.18 14.05 14.52
C SER A 332 7.08 13.53 13.07
N GLN A 333 5.87 13.37 12.54
CA GLN A 333 5.65 12.99 11.14
C GLN A 333 6.07 14.09 10.15
N ALA A 334 5.80 15.36 10.45
CA ALA A 334 6.14 16.49 9.58
C ALA A 334 7.65 16.75 9.54
N SER A 335 8.34 16.49 10.65
CA SER A 335 9.80 16.57 10.72
C SER A 335 10.50 15.36 10.09
N ASN A 336 9.77 14.25 9.87
CA ASN A 336 10.28 13.06 9.20
C ASN A 336 9.67 12.83 7.80
N LEU A 337 10.44 13.28 6.82
CA LEU A 337 10.15 13.19 5.40
C LEU A 337 9.96 11.76 4.86
N ALA A 338 10.41 10.73 5.58
CA ALA A 338 10.28 9.35 5.14
C ALA A 338 8.83 8.85 5.07
N LEU A 339 7.91 9.42 5.87
CA LEU A 339 6.49 9.02 5.81
C LEU A 339 5.87 9.38 4.45
N THR A 340 6.21 10.57 3.95
CA THR A 340 5.68 11.12 2.70
C THR A 340 6.59 10.86 1.49
N GLY A 341 7.77 10.29 1.73
CA GLY A 341 8.78 10.04 0.70
C GLY A 341 9.41 11.31 0.10
N ARG A 342 9.32 12.47 0.77
CA ARG A 342 9.63 13.79 0.18
C ARG A 342 10.75 14.54 0.87
N LEU A 343 11.78 14.95 0.14
CA LEU A 343 12.65 16.06 0.57
C LEU A 343 12.00 17.41 0.20
N GLY A 344 11.16 17.96 1.08
CA GLY A 344 10.53 19.27 0.86
C GLY A 344 9.48 19.31 -0.25
N HIS A 345 8.88 20.49 -0.47
CA HIS A 345 7.73 20.69 -1.36
C HIS A 345 8.07 20.73 -2.86
N ASP A 346 9.35 20.82 -3.23
CA ASP A 346 9.78 21.22 -4.57
C ASP A 346 10.14 20.06 -5.52
N ASP A 347 10.07 18.80 -5.07
CA ASP A 347 10.37 17.62 -5.92
C ASP A 347 9.20 17.24 -6.86
N LEU A 348 8.37 18.21 -7.23
CA LEU A 348 7.15 18.03 -8.02
C LEU A 348 7.40 18.20 -9.52
N TRP A 349 8.33 17.40 -10.07
CA TRP A 349 8.93 17.54 -11.40
C TRP A 349 10.13 18.48 -11.40
N ASP A 350 11.34 17.95 -11.28
CA ASP A 350 12.46 18.57 -11.99
C ASP A 350 12.17 18.39 -13.48
N GLU A 351 11.58 19.41 -14.11
CA GLU A 351 11.45 19.48 -15.58
C GLU A 351 12.83 19.56 -16.27
N ASP A 352 13.91 19.68 -15.50
CA ASP A 352 15.28 19.89 -15.98
C ASP A 352 16.11 18.61 -16.18
N THR A 353 15.56 17.41 -15.97
CA THR A 353 16.24 16.15 -16.32
C THR A 353 15.56 15.46 -17.49
N ASN A 354 15.77 16.00 -18.70
CA ASN A 354 15.44 15.37 -19.98
C ASN A 354 16.72 14.84 -20.63
#